data_AF-A0A1C5TJD9-F1
#
_entry.id   AF-A0A1C5TJD9-F1
#
_cell.length_a   1.000
_cell.length_b   1.000
_cell.length_c   1.000
_cell.angle_alpha   90.00
_cell.angle_beta   90.00
_cell.angle_gamma   90.00
#
_symmetry.space_group_name_H-M   'P 1'
#
loop_
_entity.id
_entity.type
_entity.pdbx_description
1 polymer ?
#
loop_
_entity_poly.entity_id
_entity_poly.type
_entity_poly.pdbx_seq_one_letter_code
_entity_poly.pdbx_strand_id
1 'polypeptide(L)' 'MKFYERGDSSKPVIFLFPGTCCLYSSFEHVLDGLHSYFYTVIVSYDGFDPNEKTEFYSMEESGYSETQHAA' A
#
# COMPACT_ATOMS: atom_id res chain seq x y z
N MET A 1 4.95 4.70 0.18
CA MET A 1 4.20 3.58 -0.43
C MET A 1 5.19 2.51 -0.91
N LYS A 2 4.78 1.25 -1.02
CA LYS A 2 5.63 0.16 -1.56
C LYS A 2 5.00 -0.50 -2.79
N PHE A 3 5.84 -1.10 -3.62
CA PHE A 3 5.44 -1.79 -4.85
C PHE A 3 5.94 -3.24 -4.82
N TYR A 4 5.03 -4.17 -5.04
CA TYR A 4 5.34 -5.59 -5.14
C TYR A 4 5.18 -6.04 -6.59
N GLU A 5 6.30 -6.36 -7.22
CA GLU A 5 6.33 -6.70 -8.63
C GLU A 5 6.45 -8.21 -8.83
N ARG A 6 5.66 -8.77 -9.76
CA ARG A 6 5.59 -10.22 -10.02
C ARG A 6 5.27 -10.50 -11.49
N GLY A 7 5.74 -11.65 -11.97
CA GLY A 7 5.48 -12.16 -13.32
C GLY A 7 6.61 -11.88 -14.31
N ASP A 8 6.30 -12.05 -15.59
CA ASP A 8 7.22 -11.85 -16.72
C ASP A 8 7.25 -10.37 -17.14
N SER A 9 8.38 -9.70 -16.93
CA SER A 9 8.56 -8.27 -17.20
C SER A 9 8.58 -7.90 -18.69
N SER A 10 8.54 -8.86 -19.61
CA SER A 10 8.35 -8.59 -21.04
C SER A 10 6.87 -8.37 -21.43
N LYS A 11 5.93 -8.74 -20.55
CA LYS A 11 4.48 -8.57 -20.76
C LYS A 11 4.02 -7.14 -20.41
N PRO A 12 2.85 -6.71 -20.92
CA PRO A 12 2.27 -5.43 -20.52
C PRO A 12 2.11 -5.33 -18.99
N VAL A 13 2.34 -4.13 -18.45
CA VAL A 13 2.26 -3.88 -17.01
C VAL A 13 0.83 -3.54 -16.61
N ILE A 14 0.35 -4.15 -15.53
CA ILE A 14 -0.90 -3.76 -14.86
C ILE A 14 -0.60 -3.34 -13.42
N PHE A 15 -1.15 -2.19 -13.01
CA PHE A 15 -1.12 -1.74 -11.63
C PHE A 15 -2.38 -2.17 -10.88
N LEU A 16 -2.20 -2.74 -9.70
CA LEU A 16 -3.29 -3.13 -8.80
C LEU A 16 -3.26 -2.22 -7.57
N PHE A 17 -4.29 -1.40 -7.42
CA PHE A 17 -4.48 -0.51 -6.28
C PHE A 17 -5.53 -1.08 -5.34
N PRO A 18 -5.20 -1.38 -4.06
CA PRO A 18 -6.20 -1.85 -3.11
C PRO A 18 -7.22 -0.76 -2.80
N GLY A 19 -8.42 -1.16 -2.38
CA GLY A 19 -9.43 -0.24 -1.87
C GLY A 19 -9.04 0.36 -0.51
N THR A 20 -9.83 1.31 -0.02
CA THR A 20 -9.65 1.89 1.32
C THR A 20 -9.69 0.81 2.40
N CYS A 21 -8.74 0.85 3.34
CA CYS A 21 -8.57 -0.12 4.42
C CYS A 21 -8.32 -1.58 3.96
N CYS A 22 -7.87 -1.79 2.73
CA CYS A 22 -7.50 -3.11 2.22
C CYS A 22 -5.99 -3.28 2.19
N LEU A 23 -5.53 -4.50 2.44
CA LEU A 23 -4.13 -4.90 2.28
C LEU A 23 -3.83 -5.23 0.81
N TYR A 24 -2.58 -5.07 0.39
CA TYR A 24 -2.13 -5.47 -0.96
C TYR A 24 -2.36 -6.97 -1.24
N SER A 25 -2.36 -7.81 -0.20
CA SER A 25 -2.62 -9.26 -0.29
C SER A 25 -4.05 -9.61 -0.73
N SER A 26 -4.97 -8.63 -0.75
CA SER A 26 -6.33 -8.83 -1.24
C SER A 26 -6.37 -9.33 -2.70
N PHE A 27 -5.30 -9.12 -3.47
CA PHE A 27 -5.19 -9.57 -4.86
C PHE A 27 -4.67 -11.00 -5.04
N GLU A 28 -4.18 -11.69 -3.99
CA GLU A 28 -3.50 -12.99 -4.13
C GLU A 28 -4.29 -14.01 -4.96
N HIS A 29 -5.59 -14.10 -4.73
CA HIS A 29 -6.48 -15.04 -5.40
C HIS A 29 -6.67 -14.79 -6.91
N VAL A 30 -6.28 -13.62 -7.44
CA VAL A 30 -6.38 -13.31 -8.89
C VAL A 30 -5.03 -13.28 -9.61
N LEU A 31 -3.91 -13.34 -8.88
CA LEU A 31 -2.58 -13.13 -9.47
C LEU A 31 -2.23 -14.20 -10.51
N ASP A 32 -2.53 -15.47 -10.25
CA ASP A 32 -2.22 -16.57 -11.17
C ASP A 32 -2.90 -16.37 -12.55
N GLY A 33 -4.14 -15.89 -12.55
CA GLY A 33 -4.86 -15.56 -13.78
C GLY A 33 -4.25 -14.35 -14.50
N LEU A 34 -3.85 -13.32 -13.75
CA LEU A 34 -3.26 -12.11 -14.33
C LEU A 34 -1.86 -12.34 -14.90
N HIS A 35 -1.02 -13.17 -14.27
CA HIS A 35 0.35 -13.46 -14.71
C HIS A 35 0.43 -14.15 -16.08
N SER A 36 -0.67 -14.76 -16.51
CA SER A 36 -0.79 -15.29 -17.88
C SER A 36 -0.69 -14.18 -18.93
N TYR A 37 -1.11 -12.96 -18.61
CA TYR A 37 -1.24 -11.85 -19.56
C TYR A 37 -0.38 -10.63 -19.23
N PHE A 38 -0.07 -10.41 -17.94
CA PHE A 38 0.53 -9.17 -17.47
C PHE A 38 1.71 -9.40 -16.52
N TYR A 39 2.62 -8.42 -16.50
CA TYR A 39 3.47 -8.15 -15.36
C TYR A 39 2.68 -7.35 -14.32
N THR A 40 2.55 -7.84 -13.10
CA THR A 40 1.73 -7.18 -12.07
C THR A 40 2.60 -6.34 -11.16
N VAL A 41 2.18 -5.10 -10.92
CA VAL A 41 2.71 -4.21 -9.88
C VAL A 41 1.60 -3.96 -8.86
N ILE A 42 1.73 -4.55 -7.67
CA ILE A 42 0.75 -4.44 -6.59
C ILE A 42 1.19 -3.33 -5.63
N VAL A 43 0.32 -2.36 -5.41
CA VAL A 43 0.60 -1.21 -4.56
C VAL A 43 0.21 -1.53 -3.12
N SER A 44 1.10 -1.20 -2.19
CA SER A 44 0.87 -1.22 -0.76
C SER A 44 0.97 0.21 -0.22
N TYR A 45 -0.12 0.71 0.38
CA TYR A 45 -0.17 2.05 0.94
C TYR A 45 0.59 2.13 2.26
N ASP A 46 1.14 3.31 2.56
CA ASP A 46 1.80 3.57 3.84
C ASP A 46 0.79 3.41 4.99
N GLY A 47 1.23 2.79 6.08
CA GLY A 47 0.40 2.44 7.23
C GLY A 47 -0.47 1.19 7.04
N PHE A 48 -0.48 0.59 5.85
CA PHE A 48 -1.27 -0.62 5.53
C PHE A 48 -0.40 -1.79 5.05
N ASP A 49 0.93 -1.68 5.15
CA ASP A 49 1.85 -2.77 4.83
C ASP A 49 2.33 -3.47 6.11
N PRO A 50 2.03 -4.76 6.33
CA PRO A 50 2.50 -5.49 7.51
C PRO A 50 4.03 -5.62 7.61
N ASN A 51 4.76 -5.40 6.51
CA ASN A 51 6.23 -5.41 6.47
C ASN A 51 6.82 -4.00 6.57
N GLU A 52 5.99 -2.98 6.72
CA GLU A 52 6.43 -1.64 7.06
C GLU A 52 6.90 -1.59 8.52
N LYS A 53 8.04 -0.94 8.70
CA LYS A 53 8.63 -0.67 10.03
C LYS A 53 8.64 0.83 10.33
N THR A 54 7.92 1.61 9.53
CA THR A 54 7.78 3.04 9.73
C THR A 54 7.00 3.24 11.02
N GLU A 55 7.63 3.88 11.99
CA GLU A 55 6.96 4.38 13.17
C GLU A 55 6.39 5.76 12.83
N PHE A 56 5.10 5.94 13.07
CA PHE A 56 4.44 7.23 12.94
C PHE A 56 4.37 7.86 14.33
N TYR A 57 4.86 9.09 14.46
CA TYR A 57 4.70 9.84 15.70
C TYR A 57 3.22 10.01 16.02
N SER A 58 2.83 9.73 17.26
CA SER A 58 1.49 10.04 17.73
C SER A 58 1.26 11.56 17.72
N MET A 59 0.01 12.00 17.65
CA MET A 59 -0.32 13.44 17.74
C MET A 59 0.26 14.06 19.03
N GLU A 60 0.24 13.32 20.14
CA GLU A 60 0.80 13.73 21.43
C GLU A 60 2.33 13.94 21.37
N GLU A 61 3.02 13.07 20.63
CA GLU A 61 4.47 13.10 20.47
C GLU A 61 4.93 14.15 19.45
N SER A 62 4.07 14.50 18.48
CA SER A 62 4.36 15.51 17.46
C SER A 62 4.38 16.97 17.98
N GLY A 63 4.05 17.21 19.24
CA GLY A 63 4.06 18.54 19.86
C GLY A 63 2.95 19.48 19.40
N TYR A 64 1.96 18.98 18.63
CA TYR A 64 0.74 19.71 18.33
C TYR A 64 -0.14 19.77 19.58
N SER A 65 -0.13 20.91 20.26
CA SER A 65 -1.07 21.21 21.35
C SER A 65 -2.33 21.85 20.76
N GLU A 66 -3.51 21.33 21.12
CA GLU A 66 -4.83 21.88 20.73
C GLU A 66 -5.11 23.29 21.26
N THR A 67 -4.16 23.96 21.91
CA THR A 67 -4.37 25.23 22.64
C THR A 67 -4.41 26.49 21.77
N GLN A 68 -4.67 26.43 20.46
CA GLN A 68 -4.84 27.64 19.62
C GLN A 68 -6.28 27.97 19.20
N HIS A 69 -7.30 27.21 19.63
CA HIS A 69 -8.70 27.55 19.31
C HIS A 69 -9.65 27.53 20.51
N ALA A 70 -9.31 28.27 21.57
CA ALA A 70 -10.29 28.74 22.54
C ALA A 70 -10.03 30.20 22.92
N ALA A 71 -10.88 31.08 22.40
CA ALA A 71 -11.08 32.51 22.67
C ALA A 71 -10.01 33.52 22.18
#